data_AF-A0A9W7YV11-F1
#
_entry.id   AF-A0A9W7YV11-F1
#
_cell.length_a   1.000
_cell.length_b   1.000
_cell.length_c   1.000
_cell.angle_alpha   90.00
_cell.angle_beta   90.00
_cell.angle_gamma   90.00
#
_symmetry.space_group_name_H-M   'P 1'
#
loop_
_entity.id
_entity.type
_entity.pdbx_description
1 polymer ?
#
loop_
_entity_poly.entity_id
_entity_poly.type
_entity_poly.pdbx_seq_one_letter_code
_entity_poly.pdbx_strand_id
1 'polypeptide(L)'
;MKFNVSTAFIAVLAACASSVFAQSVDWNSADSQACAQKNWAAIKQQVDVTIAENWEFLPSFIKDVVKQSGALNADNTLVSNPTGAQLVVLATSFPSGIFNPYANDIVQQCLTATP
;
A
#
# COMPACT_ATOMS: atom_id res chain seq x y z
N MET A 1 10.03 -41.23 43.47
CA MET A 1 9.58 -39.90 43.02
C MET A 1 10.66 -39.35 42.08
N LYS A 2 10.38 -39.29 40.78
CA LYS A 2 11.34 -38.83 39.76
C LYS A 2 11.13 -37.34 39.52
N PHE A 3 12.17 -36.55 39.75
CA PHE A 3 12.24 -35.14 39.37
C PHE A 3 12.49 -35.06 37.87
N ASN A 4 11.49 -34.59 37.11
CA ASN A 4 11.70 -34.17 35.72
C ASN A 4 11.95 -32.67 35.71
N VAL A 5 13.23 -32.30 35.73
CA VAL A 5 13.70 -30.98 35.31
C VAL A 5 14.12 -31.14 33.85
N SER A 6 13.25 -30.75 32.93
CA SER A 6 13.60 -30.67 31.50
C SER A 6 13.57 -29.21 31.09
N THR A 7 14.73 -28.60 31.29
CA THR A 7 15.42 -27.73 30.33
C THR A 7 14.56 -26.70 29.62
N ALA A 8 14.54 -25.50 30.19
CA ALA A 8 14.26 -24.27 29.47
C ALA A 8 15.22 -24.15 28.28
N PHE A 9 14.69 -24.09 27.05
CA PHE A 9 15.42 -23.61 25.89
C PHE A 9 14.99 -22.17 25.62
N ILE A 10 15.88 -21.25 25.98
CA ILE A 10 15.82 -19.84 25.63
C ILE A 10 16.06 -19.74 24.13
N ALA A 11 15.06 -19.32 23.36
CA ALA A 11 15.29 -18.71 22.05
C ALA A 11 15.30 -17.19 22.25
N VAL A 12 16.53 -16.67 22.24
CA VAL A 12 16.89 -15.26 22.30
C VAL A 12 16.29 -14.49 21.12
N LEU A 13 15.94 -13.24 21.43
CA LEU A 13 15.54 -12.14 20.54
C LEU A 13 16.07 -12.25 19.10
N ALA A 14 15.17 -12.07 18.15
CA ALA A 14 15.37 -11.10 17.08
C ALA A 14 14.28 -10.05 17.20
N ALA A 15 14.46 -9.11 18.12
CA ALA A 15 13.88 -7.79 17.98
C ALA A 15 14.53 -7.17 16.75
N CYS A 16 13.96 -7.43 15.57
CA CYS A 16 14.22 -6.61 14.41
C CYS A 16 13.44 -5.31 14.63
N ALA A 17 13.96 -4.47 15.53
CA ALA A 17 13.81 -3.05 15.43
C ALA A 17 14.59 -2.61 14.19
N SER A 18 14.06 -2.96 13.01
CA SER A 18 14.44 -2.30 11.78
C SER A 18 13.88 -0.90 11.96
N SER A 19 14.75 0.05 12.21
CA SER A 19 14.48 1.47 12.03
C SER A 19 13.74 1.64 10.69
N VAL A 20 12.41 1.74 10.75
CA VAL A 20 11.57 2.02 9.58
C VAL A 20 11.79 3.49 9.28
N PHE A 21 12.91 3.81 8.63
CA PHE A 21 12.85 4.88 7.66
C PHE A 21 11.71 4.48 6.72
N ALA A 22 10.71 5.33 6.57
CA ALA A 22 9.64 5.13 5.60
C ALA A 22 10.30 4.99 4.22
N GLN A 23 10.64 3.75 3.84
CA GLN A 23 11.20 3.46 2.52
C GLN A 23 10.06 3.72 1.57
N SER A 24 10.16 4.77 0.76
CA SER A 24 9.19 5.04 -0.28
C SER A 24 8.96 3.77 -1.08
N VAL A 25 7.72 3.29 -1.16
CA VAL A 25 7.38 2.10 -1.95
C VAL A 25 7.84 2.36 -3.38
N ASP A 26 8.67 1.46 -3.92
CA ASP A 26 8.99 1.47 -5.34
C ASP A 26 7.83 0.88 -6.12
N TRP A 27 6.94 1.76 -6.59
CA TRP A 27 5.76 1.39 -7.35
C TRP A 27 6.06 0.78 -8.73
N ASN A 28 7.31 0.85 -9.21
CA ASN A 28 7.74 0.18 -10.44
C ASN A 28 8.17 -1.28 -10.21
N SER A 29 8.40 -1.68 -8.96
CA SER A 29 8.74 -3.06 -8.62
C SER A 29 7.54 -4.00 -8.78
N ALA A 30 7.79 -5.18 -9.34
CA ALA A 30 6.79 -6.24 -9.47
C ALA A 30 6.26 -6.69 -8.09
N ASP A 31 7.11 -6.74 -7.07
CA ASP A 31 6.72 -7.16 -5.72
C ASP A 31 5.78 -6.13 -5.08
N SER A 32 6.08 -4.83 -5.23
CA SER A 32 5.22 -3.75 -4.74
C SER A 32 3.85 -3.78 -5.41
N GLN A 33 3.82 -3.98 -6.74
CA GLN A 33 2.57 -4.08 -7.50
C GLN A 33 1.77 -5.32 -7.11
N ALA A 34 2.41 -6.47 -6.94
CA ALA A 34 1.76 -7.70 -6.49
C ALA A 34 1.17 -7.54 -5.08
N CYS A 35 1.91 -6.92 -4.16
CA CYS A 35 1.43 -6.61 -2.82
C CYS A 35 0.25 -5.64 -2.82
N ALA A 36 0.30 -4.59 -3.64
CA ALA A 36 -0.79 -3.64 -3.79
C ALA A 36 -2.05 -4.30 -4.36
N GLN A 37 -1.91 -5.14 -5.39
CA GLN A 37 -3.03 -5.88 -5.98
C GLN A 37 -3.65 -6.88 -5.00
N LYS A 38 -2.82 -7.62 -4.25
CA LYS A 38 -3.27 -8.55 -3.21
C LYS A 38 -4.09 -7.85 -2.13
N ASN A 39 -3.70 -6.63 -1.75
CA ASN A 39 -4.34 -5.86 -0.69
C ASN A 39 -5.27 -4.75 -1.24
N TRP A 40 -5.65 -4.83 -2.53
CA TRP A 40 -6.30 -3.71 -3.20
C TRP A 40 -7.63 -3.31 -2.56
N ALA A 41 -8.40 -4.26 -2.07
CA ALA A 41 -9.67 -3.97 -1.40
C ALA A 41 -9.49 -3.02 -0.19
N ALA A 42 -8.43 -3.24 0.60
CA ALA A 42 -8.11 -2.40 1.76
C ALA A 42 -7.60 -1.02 1.33
N ILE A 43 -6.71 -0.97 0.33
CA ILE A 43 -6.21 0.28 -0.24
C ILE A 43 -7.37 1.11 -0.80
N LYS A 44 -8.23 0.49 -1.61
CA LYS A 44 -9.39 1.12 -2.23
C LYS A 44 -10.33 1.73 -1.20
N GLN A 45 -10.65 0.98 -0.13
CA GLN A 45 -11.54 1.46 0.93
C GLN A 45 -11.04 2.77 1.57
N GLN A 46 -9.74 2.90 1.81
CA GLN A 46 -9.16 4.09 2.44
C GLN A 46 -9.03 5.24 1.44
N VAL A 47 -8.51 4.95 0.24
CA VAL A 47 -8.19 5.97 -0.75
C VAL A 47 -9.46 6.55 -1.40
N ASP A 48 -10.51 5.77 -1.63
CA ASP A 48 -11.75 6.30 -2.22
C ASP A 48 -12.38 7.40 -1.36
N VAL A 49 -12.34 7.24 -0.02
CA VAL A 49 -12.83 8.27 0.91
C VAL A 49 -12.04 9.56 0.73
N THR A 50 -10.71 9.45 0.72
CA THR A 50 -9.83 10.61 0.55
C THR A 50 -9.97 11.26 -0.82
N ILE A 51 -10.10 10.46 -1.89
CA ILE A 51 -10.35 10.99 -3.25
C ILE A 51 -11.66 11.77 -3.25
N ALA A 52 -12.76 11.20 -2.72
CA ALA A 52 -14.06 11.87 -2.71
C ALA A 52 -14.03 13.21 -1.96
N GLU A 53 -13.35 13.28 -0.82
CA GLU A 53 -13.22 14.50 -0.01
C GLU A 53 -12.39 15.59 -0.70
N ASN A 54 -11.39 15.19 -1.50
CA ASN A 54 -10.42 16.12 -2.09
C ASN A 54 -10.63 16.36 -3.59
N TRP A 55 -11.54 15.62 -4.24
CA TRP A 55 -11.65 15.56 -5.70
C TRP A 55 -11.78 16.95 -6.31
N GLU A 56 -12.70 17.78 -5.80
CA GLU A 56 -12.93 19.11 -6.36
C GLU A 56 -11.70 20.02 -6.31
N PHE A 57 -10.85 19.85 -5.28
CA PHE A 57 -9.64 20.65 -5.05
C PHE A 57 -8.41 20.15 -5.81
N LEU A 58 -8.49 18.98 -6.46
CA LEU A 58 -7.40 18.47 -7.27
C LEU A 58 -7.20 19.35 -8.52
N PRO A 59 -5.94 19.68 -8.86
CA PRO A 59 -5.61 20.26 -10.15
C PRO A 59 -6.19 19.45 -11.32
N SER A 60 -6.68 20.13 -12.35
CA SER A 60 -7.30 19.49 -13.53
C SER A 60 -6.37 18.46 -14.18
N PHE A 61 -5.07 18.76 -14.29
CA PHE A 61 -4.09 17.84 -14.88
C PHE A 61 -4.03 16.48 -14.15
N ILE A 62 -4.21 16.44 -12.83
CA ILE A 62 -4.24 15.19 -12.06
C ILE A 62 -5.50 14.41 -12.39
N LYS A 63 -6.66 15.10 -12.40
CA LYS A 63 -7.94 14.49 -12.77
C LYS A 63 -7.86 13.86 -14.16
N ASP A 64 -7.26 14.57 -15.11
CA ASP A 64 -7.14 14.12 -16.51
C ASP A 64 -6.19 12.92 -16.62
N VAL A 65 -4.99 12.97 -16.03
CA VAL A 65 -4.02 11.86 -16.08
C VAL A 65 -4.60 10.60 -15.45
N VAL A 66 -5.21 10.71 -14.28
CA VAL A 66 -5.76 9.55 -13.57
C VAL A 66 -6.99 8.99 -14.32
N LYS A 67 -7.86 9.83 -14.87
CA LYS A 67 -8.98 9.38 -15.72
C LYS A 67 -8.51 8.69 -17.01
N GLN A 68 -7.53 9.28 -17.70
CA GLN A 68 -7.00 8.72 -18.96
C GLN A 68 -6.31 7.37 -18.75
N SER A 69 -5.70 7.15 -17.59
CA SER A 69 -5.13 5.84 -17.24
C SER A 69 -6.18 4.74 -17.01
N GLY A 70 -7.46 5.11 -16.92
CA GLY A 70 -8.54 4.20 -16.56
C GLY A 70 -8.46 3.68 -15.12
N ALA A 71 -7.73 4.37 -14.24
CA ALA A 71 -7.58 3.97 -12.83
C ALA A 71 -8.80 4.35 -11.96
N LEU A 72 -9.74 5.12 -12.51
CA LEU A 72 -11.01 5.49 -11.88
C LEU A 72 -12.21 5.02 -12.72
N ASN A 73 -13.31 4.71 -12.04
CA ASN A 73 -14.63 4.49 -12.62
C ASN A 73 -15.33 5.83 -12.93
N ALA A 74 -16.52 5.76 -13.53
CA ALA A 74 -17.34 6.93 -13.85
C ALA A 74 -17.65 7.82 -12.63
N ASP A 75 -17.73 7.23 -11.44
CA ASP A 75 -18.03 7.93 -10.18
C ASP A 75 -16.80 8.57 -9.51
N ASN A 76 -15.66 8.65 -10.20
CA ASN A 76 -14.36 9.10 -9.67
C ASN A 76 -13.86 8.27 -8.47
N THR A 77 -14.26 7.01 -8.37
CA THR A 77 -13.72 6.03 -7.42
C THR A 77 -12.74 5.11 -8.11
N LEU A 78 -11.80 4.52 -7.37
CA LEU A 78 -10.81 3.59 -7.89
C LEU A 78 -11.45 2.38 -8.58
N VAL A 79 -10.83 1.86 -9.64
CA VAL A 79 -11.30 0.60 -10.27
C VAL A 79 -11.23 -0.58 -9.30
N SER A 80 -12.05 -1.60 -9.52
CA SER A 80 -12.08 -2.79 -8.64
C SER A 80 -10.82 -3.64 -8.72
N ASN A 81 -10.13 -3.66 -9.85
CA ASN A 81 -8.93 -4.46 -10.09
C ASN A 81 -7.93 -3.68 -10.95
N PRO A 82 -6.94 -2.98 -10.35
CA PRO A 82 -6.02 -2.15 -11.09
C PRO A 82 -4.90 -3.01 -11.72
N THR A 83 -4.41 -2.57 -12.86
CA THR A 83 -3.16 -3.05 -13.44
C THR A 83 -1.95 -2.44 -12.73
N GLY A 84 -0.77 -3.04 -12.88
CA GLY A 84 0.49 -2.47 -12.36
C GLY A 84 0.74 -1.03 -12.87
N ALA A 85 0.47 -0.78 -14.15
CA ALA A 85 0.61 0.57 -14.73
C ALA A 85 -0.36 1.58 -14.08
N GLN A 86 -1.59 1.18 -13.79
CA GLN A 86 -2.56 2.04 -13.09
C GLN A 86 -2.11 2.35 -11.67
N LEU A 87 -1.51 1.38 -10.95
CA LEU A 87 -0.94 1.62 -9.63
C LEU A 87 0.19 2.66 -9.67
N VAL A 88 1.08 2.57 -10.66
CA VAL A 88 2.15 3.56 -10.85
C VAL A 88 1.56 4.95 -11.10
N VAL A 89 0.56 5.06 -11.99
CA VAL A 89 -0.09 6.36 -12.27
C VAL A 89 -0.71 6.93 -11.00
N LEU A 90 -1.45 6.13 -10.23
CA LEU A 90 -2.07 6.58 -8.98
C LEU A 90 -1.03 7.07 -7.96
N ALA A 91 0.04 6.32 -7.76
CA ALA A 91 1.09 6.65 -6.80
C ALA A 91 1.92 7.90 -7.17
N THR A 92 2.04 8.19 -8.48
CA THR A 92 2.86 9.29 -8.99
C THR A 92 2.06 10.54 -9.34
N SER A 93 0.76 10.40 -9.62
CA SER A 93 -0.08 11.52 -10.07
C SER A 93 -0.81 12.20 -8.92
N PHE A 94 -1.24 11.46 -7.89
CA PHE A 94 -1.88 12.07 -6.74
C PHE A 94 -0.87 12.83 -5.87
N PRO A 95 -1.27 13.96 -5.26
CA PRO A 95 -0.48 14.58 -4.21
C PRO A 95 -0.19 13.58 -3.09
N SER A 96 0.96 13.74 -2.43
CA SER A 96 1.47 12.79 -1.44
C SER A 96 0.56 12.56 -0.22
N GLY A 97 -0.49 13.38 -0.03
CA GLY A 97 -1.47 13.23 1.04
C GLY A 97 -2.70 12.38 0.69
N ILE A 98 -2.88 11.96 -0.58
CA ILE A 98 -4.13 11.33 -1.02
C ILE A 98 -3.98 9.82 -1.24
N PHE A 99 -2.98 9.39 -2.00
CA PHE A 99 -2.81 7.97 -2.32
C PHE A 99 -1.75 7.30 -1.45
N ASN A 100 -0.54 7.85 -1.49
CA ASN A 100 0.66 7.24 -0.90
C ASN A 100 0.57 6.97 0.62
N PRO A 101 -0.05 7.79 1.49
CA PRO A 101 -0.05 7.52 2.93
C PRO A 101 -0.79 6.23 3.29
N TYR A 102 -1.88 5.95 2.58
CA TYR A 102 -2.74 4.79 2.82
C TYR A 102 -2.23 3.56 2.08
N ALA A 103 -1.81 3.74 0.82
CA ALA A 103 -1.33 2.64 0.00
C ALA A 103 0.07 2.15 0.43
N ASN A 104 0.98 3.05 0.81
CA ASN A 104 2.36 2.67 1.12
C ASN A 104 2.46 1.81 2.38
N ASP A 105 1.73 2.15 3.45
CA ASP A 105 1.76 1.39 4.70
C ASP A 105 1.31 -0.07 4.47
N ILE A 106 0.20 -0.25 3.77
CA ILE A 106 -0.33 -1.58 3.42
C ILE A 106 0.67 -2.37 2.56
N VAL A 107 1.28 -1.74 1.56
CA VAL A 107 2.26 -2.39 0.69
C VAL A 107 3.54 -2.73 1.44
N GLN A 108 4.06 -1.84 2.29
CA GLN A 108 5.24 -2.09 3.10
C GLN A 108 5.04 -3.25 4.08
N GLN A 109 3.89 -3.32 4.75
CA GLN A 109 3.54 -4.44 5.61
C GLN A 109 3.49 -5.76 4.84
N CYS A 110 2.97 -5.75 3.61
CA CYS A 110 2.99 -6.93 2.75
C CYS A 110 4.41 -7.34 2.33
N LEU A 111 5.25 -6.40 1.92
CA LEU A 111 6.63 -6.66 1.48
C LEU A 111 7.48 -7.24 2.62
N THR A 112 7.33 -6.70 3.83
CA THR A 112 8.07 -7.15 5.03
C THR A 112 7.55 -8.46 5.62
N ALA A 113 6.33 -8.88 5.26
CA ALA A 113 5.76 -10.17 5.67
C ALA A 113 6.17 -11.34 4.76
N THR A 114 6.99 -11.09 3.73
CA THR A 114 7.51 -12.13 2.82
C THR A 114 8.73 -12.79 3.46
N PRO A 115 8.70 -14.10 3.79
CA PRO A 115 9.80 -14.81 4.45
C PRO A 115 11.02 -15.03 3.55
#